data_AF-A0A7S2G0U1-F1
#
_entry.id   AF-A0A7S2G0U1-F1
#
_cell.length_a   1.000
_cell.length_b   1.000
_cell.length_c   1.000
_cell.angle_alpha   90.00
_cell.angle_beta   90.00
_cell.angle_gamma   90.00
#
_symmetry.space_group_name_H-M   'P 1'
#
loop_
_entity.id
_entity.type
_entity.pdbx_description
1 polymer ?
#
loop_
_entity_poly.entity_id
_entity_poly.type
_entity_poly.pdbx_seq_one_letter_code
_entity_poly.pdbx_strand_id
1 'polypeptide(L)'
;SLKMIRLMKLARQYSGATILAKALFISIDALMVPMFFLLVMVTVFASTIYYAESLEMGGNSAFESVPQTMWFMLVTITTVGYGDIYPESVAGKWLTAFAMIFGIIFLSMPIAIVGGNFVHIWEEKEKVIYIEYLRSHFQKGLMKI
;
A
#
# COMPACT_ATOMS: atom_id res chain seq x y z
N SER A 1 21.26 15.40 -4.47
CA SER A 1 19.87 15.89 -4.25
C SER A 1 19.65 16.42 -2.82
N LEU A 2 20.44 17.41 -2.37
CA LEU A 2 20.34 18.02 -1.02
C LEU A 2 18.96 18.64 -0.69
N LYS A 3 18.16 18.99 -1.71
CA LYS A 3 16.77 19.45 -1.57
C LYS A 3 15.85 18.39 -0.97
N MET A 4 16.05 17.11 -1.31
CA MET A 4 15.21 15.99 -0.87
C MET A 4 15.43 15.68 0.62
N ILE A 5 16.69 15.78 1.08
CA ILE A 5 17.04 15.66 2.50
C ILE A 5 16.49 16.84 3.32
N ARG A 6 16.45 18.05 2.74
CA ARG A 6 15.83 19.23 3.37
C ARG A 6 14.31 19.08 3.52
N LEU A 7 13.63 18.55 2.50
CA LEU A 7 12.20 18.24 2.56
C LEU A 7 11.90 17.17 3.63
N MET A 8 12.72 16.13 3.75
CA MET A 8 12.59 15.15 4.84
C MET A 8 12.84 15.76 6.23
N LYS A 9 13.74 16.74 6.35
CA LYS A 9 13.95 17.48 7.60
C LYS A 9 12.75 18.37 7.95
N LEU A 10 12.12 19.00 6.95
CA LEU A 10 10.90 19.80 7.13
C LEU A 10 9.71 18.92 7.53
N ALA A 11 9.54 17.76 6.87
CA ALA A 11 8.54 16.77 7.25
C ALA A 11 8.73 16.31 8.71
N ARG A 12 9.98 16.08 9.14
CA ARG A 12 10.32 15.72 10.53
C ARG A 12 9.96 16.82 11.56
N GLN A 13 9.85 18.07 11.12
CA GLN A 13 9.43 19.20 11.95
C GLN A 13 7.90 19.20 12.19
N TYR A 14 7.14 18.49 11.34
CA TYR A 14 5.73 18.24 11.56
C TYR A 14 5.52 16.94 12.34
N SER A 15 4.96 17.11 13.53
CA SER A 15 4.47 16.08 14.44
C SER A 15 3.80 14.87 13.74
N GLY A 16 3.06 15.08 12.65
CA GLY A 16 2.33 14.02 11.93
C GLY A 16 3.17 13.17 10.98
N ALA A 17 4.20 13.71 10.31
CA ALA A 17 4.99 12.92 9.37
C ALA A 17 5.90 11.90 10.10
N THR A 18 6.34 12.25 11.31
CA THR A 18 7.09 11.31 12.16
C THR A 18 6.21 10.18 12.70
N ILE A 19 4.95 10.48 13.03
CA ILE A 19 3.95 9.48 13.41
C ILE A 19 3.67 8.55 12.24
N LEU A 20 3.45 9.09 11.04
CA LEU A 20 3.23 8.30 9.82
C LEU A 20 4.44 7.40 9.50
N ALA A 21 5.66 7.96 9.53
CA ALA A 21 6.86 7.17 9.29
C ALA A 21 6.99 6.03 10.33
N LYS A 22 6.76 6.32 11.61
CA LYS A 22 6.77 5.31 12.67
C LYS A 22 5.69 4.24 12.45
N ALA A 23 4.48 4.64 12.07
CA ALA A 23 3.39 3.72 11.75
C ALA A 23 3.77 2.77 10.61
N LEU A 24 4.36 3.29 9.53
CA LEU A 24 4.83 2.48 8.40
C LEU A 24 5.88 1.44 8.81
N PHE A 25 6.87 1.84 9.61
CA PHE A 25 7.91 0.91 10.08
C PHE A 25 7.35 -0.16 11.04
N ILE A 26 6.40 0.20 11.91
CA ILE A 26 5.74 -0.76 12.79
C ILE A 26 4.84 -1.71 11.99
N SER A 27 4.23 -1.23 10.90
CA SER A 27 3.39 -2.04 10.03
C SER A 27 4.16 -3.05 9.18
N ILE A 28 5.49 -2.95 9.05
CA ILE A 28 6.23 -3.76 8.05
C ILE A 28 6.05 -5.26 8.25
N ASP A 29 6.11 -5.73 9.49
CA ASP A 29 5.94 -7.16 9.83
C ASP A 29 4.52 -7.64 9.52
N ALA A 30 3.52 -6.80 9.80
CA ALA A 30 2.12 -7.08 9.48
C ALA A 30 1.83 -7.01 7.97
N LEU A 31 2.61 -6.22 7.21
CA LEU A 31 2.48 -6.09 5.76
C LEU A 31 3.13 -7.25 4.99
N MET A 32 4.07 -7.99 5.58
CA MET A 32 4.76 -9.09 4.89
C MET A 32 3.78 -10.16 4.37
N VAL A 33 2.82 -10.56 5.20
CA VAL A 33 1.84 -11.60 4.87
C VAL A 33 0.93 -11.19 3.70
N PRO A 34 0.21 -10.04 3.73
CA PRO A 34 -0.63 -9.63 2.60
C PRO A 34 0.18 -9.35 1.33
N MET A 35 1.41 -8.83 1.44
CA MET A 35 2.27 -8.63 0.27
C MET A 35 2.71 -9.95 -0.37
N PHE A 36 2.97 -10.98 0.43
CA PHE A 36 3.26 -12.33 -0.07
C PHE A 36 2.05 -12.91 -0.83
N PHE A 37 0.85 -12.83 -0.25
CA PHE A 37 -0.37 -13.29 -0.93
C PHE A 37 -0.68 -12.51 -2.21
N LEU A 38 -0.45 -11.20 -2.21
CA LEU A 38 -0.59 -10.35 -3.40
C LEU A 38 0.35 -10.82 -4.51
N LEU A 39 1.61 -11.13 -4.20
CA LEU A 39 2.59 -11.62 -5.18
C LEU A 39 2.19 -12.97 -5.77
N VAL A 40 1.72 -13.90 -4.93
CA VAL A 40 1.22 -15.20 -5.38
C VAL A 40 0.01 -15.01 -6.30
N MET A 41 -0.94 -14.15 -5.91
CA MET A 41 -2.11 -13.83 -6.71
C MET A 41 -1.72 -13.24 -8.06
N VAL A 42 -0.83 -12.24 -8.10
CA VAL A 42 -0.31 -11.64 -9.34
C VAL A 42 0.29 -12.70 -10.25
N THR A 43 1.10 -13.61 -9.71
CA THR A 43 1.76 -14.66 -10.47
C THR A 43 0.75 -15.65 -11.07
N VAL A 44 -0.26 -16.05 -10.28
CA VAL A 44 -1.32 -16.97 -10.73
C VAL A 44 -2.16 -16.34 -11.83
N PHE A 45 -2.69 -15.13 -11.62
CA PHE A 45 -3.51 -14.45 -12.63
C PHE A 45 -2.70 -14.08 -13.88
N ALA A 46 -1.45 -13.64 -13.73
CA ALA A 46 -0.60 -13.35 -14.87
C ALA A 46 -0.36 -14.61 -15.71
N SER A 47 -0.11 -15.76 -15.06
CA SER A 47 0.09 -17.03 -15.77
C SER A 47 -1.19 -17.45 -16.50
N THR A 48 -2.35 -17.39 -15.85
CA THR A 48 -3.62 -17.80 -16.49
C THR A 48 -4.01 -16.89 -17.64
N ILE A 49 -3.81 -15.57 -17.53
CA ILE A 49 -4.07 -14.62 -18.62
C ILE A 49 -3.11 -14.85 -19.78
N TYR A 50 -1.82 -15.05 -19.51
CA TYR A 50 -0.83 -15.36 -20.55
C TYR A 50 -1.25 -16.58 -21.38
N TYR A 51 -1.63 -17.68 -20.73
CA TYR A 51 -2.07 -18.88 -21.44
C TYR A 51 -3.43 -18.69 -22.13
N ALA A 52 -4.39 -18.00 -21.51
CA ALA A 52 -5.69 -17.74 -22.12
C ALA A 52 -5.56 -16.93 -23.42
N GLU A 53 -4.76 -15.85 -23.38
CA GLU A 53 -4.49 -15.01 -24.54
C GLU A 53 -3.70 -15.75 -25.61
N SER A 54 -2.67 -16.52 -25.22
CA SER A 54 -1.86 -17.30 -26.17
C SER A 54 -2.70 -18.34 -26.93
N LEU A 55 -3.68 -18.96 -26.27
CA LEU A 55 -4.57 -19.96 -26.87
C LEU A 55 -5.61 -19.34 -27.80
N GLU A 56 -6.26 -18.25 -27.42
CA GLU A 56 -7.30 -17.61 -28.24
C GLU A 56 -6.71 -16.81 -29.41
N MET A 57 -5.54 -16.19 -29.25
CA MET A 57 -4.95 -15.29 -30.26
C MET A 57 -3.93 -15.98 -31.19
N GLY A 58 -3.67 -17.28 -31.01
CA GLY A 58 -2.79 -18.04 -31.90
C GLY A 58 -1.35 -17.47 -32.00
N GLY A 59 -0.86 -16.86 -30.92
CA GLY A 59 0.48 -16.26 -30.87
C GLY A 59 0.57 -14.78 -31.26
N ASN A 60 -0.54 -14.14 -31.67
CA ASN A 60 -0.60 -12.69 -31.90
C ASN A 60 -1.13 -11.94 -30.67
N SER A 61 -0.55 -12.19 -29.50
CA SER A 61 -0.91 -11.50 -28.25
C SER A 61 0.17 -10.53 -27.82
N ALA A 62 -0.22 -9.41 -27.22
CA ALA A 62 0.71 -8.46 -26.59
C ALA A 62 1.41 -9.03 -25.34
N PHE A 63 1.00 -10.20 -24.87
CA PHE A 63 1.61 -10.92 -23.74
C PHE A 63 2.63 -11.95 -24.23
N GLU A 64 3.90 -11.54 -24.35
CA GLU A 64 5.00 -12.39 -24.85
C GLU A 64 5.55 -13.34 -23.77
N SER A 65 5.44 -12.96 -22.49
CA SER A 65 5.96 -13.77 -21.39
C SER A 65 5.20 -13.53 -20.08
N VAL A 66 5.22 -14.53 -19.18
CA VAL A 66 4.58 -14.41 -17.85
C VAL A 66 5.07 -13.19 -17.07
N PRO A 67 6.38 -12.84 -17.01
CA PRO A 67 6.83 -11.62 -16.35
C PRO A 67 6.26 -10.33 -16.94
N GLN A 68 6.06 -10.26 -18.25
CA GLN A 68 5.41 -9.11 -18.89
C GLN A 68 3.92 -9.04 -18.51
N THR A 69 3.23 -10.18 -18.45
CA THR A 69 1.85 -10.22 -17.93
C THR A 69 1.79 -9.88 -16.44
N MET A 70 2.83 -10.17 -15.65
CA MET A 70 2.92 -9.72 -14.25
C MET A 70 3.00 -8.20 -14.16
N TRP A 71 3.73 -7.52 -15.05
CA TRP A 71 3.75 -6.06 -15.14
C TRP A 71 2.33 -5.51 -15.39
N PHE A 72 1.62 -6.05 -16.39
CA PHE A 72 0.22 -5.71 -16.63
C PHE A 72 -0.64 -5.90 -15.38
N MET A 73 -0.51 -7.05 -14.71
CA MET A 73 -1.28 -7.36 -13.52
C MET A 73 -1.00 -6.41 -12.36
N LEU A 74 0.25 -6.00 -12.16
CA LEU A 74 0.63 -5.03 -11.14
C LEU A 74 0.02 -3.66 -11.44
N VAL A 75 0.12 -3.19 -12.68
CA VAL A 75 -0.45 -1.91 -13.13
C VAL A 75 -1.97 -1.90 -13.03
N THR A 76 -2.62 -3.02 -13.35
CA THR A 76 -4.06 -3.19 -13.28
C THR A 76 -4.57 -3.28 -11.84
N ILE A 77 -3.97 -4.11 -10.98
CA ILE A 77 -4.38 -4.26 -9.58
C ILE A 77 -4.15 -2.96 -8.79
N THR A 78 -3.04 -2.25 -9.06
CA THR A 78 -2.77 -0.94 -8.45
C THR A 78 -3.64 0.18 -9.03
N THR A 79 -4.57 -0.13 -9.94
CA THR A 79 -5.51 0.80 -10.58
C THR A 79 -4.84 1.91 -11.40
N VAL A 80 -3.56 1.76 -11.74
CA VAL A 80 -2.82 2.73 -12.57
C VAL A 80 -3.29 2.65 -14.01
N GLY A 81 -3.38 1.44 -14.57
CA GLY A 81 -3.94 1.19 -15.90
C GLY A 81 -3.32 2.01 -17.03
N TYR A 82 -2.01 1.86 -17.28
CA TYR A 82 -1.32 2.59 -18.36
C TYR A 82 -1.92 2.36 -19.75
N GLY A 83 -2.50 1.17 -19.98
CA GLY A 83 -3.09 0.81 -21.27
C GLY A 83 -2.04 0.47 -22.35
N ASP A 84 -0.80 0.20 -21.94
CA ASP A 84 0.29 -0.25 -22.81
C ASP A 84 0.07 -1.67 -23.33
N ILE A 85 -0.48 -2.54 -22.49
CA ILE A 85 -0.90 -3.91 -22.84
C ILE A 85 -2.25 -4.22 -22.16
N TYR A 86 -3.13 -4.93 -22.84
CA TYR A 86 -4.45 -5.32 -22.33
C TYR A 86 -4.93 -6.62 -23.00
N PRO A 87 -5.78 -7.42 -22.31
CA PRO A 87 -6.34 -8.63 -22.89
C PRO A 87 -7.31 -8.31 -24.02
N GLU A 88 -7.11 -8.97 -25.15
CA GLU A 88 -8.02 -8.89 -26.29
C GLU A 88 -9.01 -10.06 -26.30
N SER A 89 -8.58 -11.23 -25.77
CA SER A 89 -9.36 -12.45 -25.69
C SER A 89 -10.56 -12.33 -24.75
N VAL A 90 -11.60 -13.14 -24.98
CA VAL A 90 -12.80 -13.12 -24.14
C VAL A 90 -12.47 -13.68 -22.75
N ALA A 91 -11.75 -14.79 -22.67
CA ALA A 91 -11.31 -15.36 -21.41
C ALA A 91 -10.38 -14.42 -20.63
N GLY A 92 -9.41 -13.79 -21.31
CA GLY A 92 -8.47 -12.85 -20.70
C GLY A 92 -9.17 -11.63 -20.07
N LYS A 93 -10.20 -11.10 -20.72
CA LYS A 93 -11.02 -10.01 -20.18
C LYS A 93 -11.77 -10.42 -18.91
N TRP A 94 -12.39 -11.60 -18.89
CA TRP A 94 -13.07 -12.12 -17.69
C TRP A 94 -12.10 -12.41 -16.55
N LEU A 95 -10.97 -13.07 -16.82
CA LEU A 95 -9.92 -13.33 -15.84
C LEU A 95 -9.40 -12.04 -15.21
N THR A 96 -9.16 -11.03 -16.04
CA THR A 96 -8.72 -9.70 -15.60
C THR A 96 -9.80 -9.02 -14.75
N ALA A 97 -11.07 -9.12 -15.13
CA ALA A 97 -12.18 -8.57 -14.35
C ALA A 97 -12.25 -9.16 -12.94
N PHE A 98 -12.12 -10.48 -12.81
CA PHE A 98 -12.04 -11.11 -11.49
C PHE A 98 -10.79 -10.66 -10.72
N ALA A 99 -9.63 -10.63 -11.38
CA ALA A 99 -8.38 -10.21 -10.76
C ALA A 99 -8.44 -8.76 -10.22
N MET A 100 -9.13 -7.85 -10.91
CA MET A 100 -9.35 -6.48 -10.44
C MET A 100 -10.15 -6.43 -9.14
N ILE A 101 -11.24 -7.20 -9.04
CA ILE A 101 -12.08 -7.25 -7.84
C ILE A 101 -11.27 -7.77 -6.64
N PHE A 102 -10.58 -8.90 -6.81
CA PHE A 102 -9.71 -9.45 -5.77
C PHE A 102 -8.58 -8.48 -5.42
N GLY A 103 -7.99 -7.81 -6.40
CA GLY A 103 -6.90 -6.87 -6.21
C GLY A 103 -7.28 -5.70 -5.31
N ILE A 104 -8.46 -5.10 -5.53
CA ILE A 104 -8.98 -4.02 -4.69
C ILE A 104 -9.19 -4.48 -3.24
N ILE A 105 -9.76 -5.68 -3.05
CA ILE A 105 -9.96 -6.25 -1.72
C ILE A 105 -8.62 -6.42 -1.00
N PHE A 106 -7.59 -6.94 -1.69
CA PHE A 106 -6.25 -7.09 -1.12
C PHE A 106 -5.56 -5.76 -0.82
N LEU A 107 -5.67 -4.77 -1.70
CA LEU A 107 -5.08 -3.43 -1.48
C LEU A 107 -5.70 -2.68 -0.30
N SER A 108 -6.93 -3.02 0.10
CA SER A 108 -7.54 -2.47 1.30
C SER A 108 -6.79 -2.85 2.58
N MET A 109 -6.13 -4.02 2.62
CA MET A 109 -5.45 -4.53 3.82
C MET A 109 -4.22 -3.71 4.20
N PRO A 110 -3.25 -3.41 3.31
CA PRO A 110 -2.12 -2.54 3.63
C PRO A 110 -2.55 -1.16 4.13
N ILE A 111 -3.57 -0.58 3.50
CA ILE A 111 -4.12 0.73 3.88
C ILE A 111 -4.69 0.66 5.30
N ALA A 112 -5.48 -0.38 5.61
CA ALA A 112 -6.05 -0.59 6.93
C ALA A 112 -4.99 -0.82 8.02
N ILE A 113 -3.96 -1.64 7.74
CA ILE A 113 -2.88 -1.95 8.69
C ILE A 113 -2.07 -0.68 9.02
N VAL A 114 -1.66 0.07 8.00
CA VAL A 114 -0.91 1.32 8.19
C VAL A 114 -1.78 2.39 8.85
N GLY A 115 -3.03 2.52 8.42
CA GLY A 115 -4.00 3.47 9.00
C GLY A 115 -4.28 3.20 10.48
N GLY A 116 -4.48 1.93 10.85
CA GLY A 116 -4.69 1.54 12.24
C GLY A 116 -3.50 1.87 13.14
N ASN A 117 -2.29 1.53 12.71
CA ASN A 117 -1.06 1.87 13.45
C ASN A 117 -0.83 3.39 13.52
N PHE A 118 -1.20 4.13 12.47
CA PHE A 118 -1.15 5.59 12.48
C PHE A 118 -2.05 6.19 13.56
N VAL A 119 -3.32 5.77 13.61
CA VAL A 119 -4.28 6.21 14.63
C VAL A 119 -3.80 5.86 16.03
N HIS A 120 -3.32 4.63 16.23
CA HIS A 120 -2.80 4.18 17.53
C HIS A 120 -1.65 5.06 18.04
N ILE A 121 -0.64 5.33 17.21
CA ILE A 121 0.51 6.16 17.59
C ILE A 121 0.10 7.63 17.78
N TRP A 122 -0.89 8.09 17.01
CA TRP A 122 -1.44 9.44 17.16
C TRP A 122 -2.11 9.62 18.53
N GLU A 123 -2.98 8.69 18.93
CA GLU A 123 -3.66 8.72 20.23
C GLU A 123 -2.68 8.59 21.41
N GLU A 124 -1.66 7.74 21.30
CA GLU A 124 -0.60 7.63 22.31
C GLU A 124 0.10 8.98 22.53
N LYS A 125 0.39 9.70 21.45
CA LYS A 125 1.06 11.01 21.52
C LYS A 125 0.18 12.06 22.18
N GLU A 126 -1.12 12.09 21.87
CA GLU A 126 -2.07 13.02 22.50
C GLU A 126 -2.18 12.78 24.01
N LYS A 127 -2.21 11.51 24.45
CA LYS A 127 -2.22 11.15 25.87
C LYS A 127 -0.98 11.65 26.61
N VAL A 128 0.21 11.51 26.02
CA VAL A 128 1.47 11.99 26.61
C VAL A 128 1.44 13.51 26.80
N ILE A 129 1.03 14.26 25.76
CA ILE A 129 0.92 15.73 25.81
C ILE A 129 -0.07 16.16 26.90
N TYR A 130 -1.21 15.47 27.02
CA TYR A 130 -2.20 15.79 28.05
C TYR A 130 -1.68 15.55 29.48
N ILE A 131 -0.95 14.45 29.70
CA ILE A 131 -0.34 14.15 31.01
C ILE A 131 0.72 15.21 31.36
N GLU A 132 1.55 15.62 30.40
CA GLU A 132 2.54 16.69 30.58
C GLU A 132 1.87 18.04 30.89
N TYR A 133 0.77 18.35 30.19
CA TYR A 133 -0.04 19.53 30.48
C TYR A 133 -0.58 19.53 31.91
N LEU A 134 -1.21 18.43 32.34
CA LEU A 134 -1.75 18.29 33.70
C LEU A 134 -0.65 18.40 34.76
N ARG A 135 0.50 17.72 34.57
CA ARG A 135 1.65 17.82 35.48
C ARG A 135 2.14 19.26 35.61
N SER A 136 2.25 19.98 34.50
CA SER A 136 2.70 21.37 34.49
C SER A 136 1.72 22.31 35.21
N HIS A 137 0.41 22.06 35.09
CA HIS A 137 -0.62 22.86 35.76
C HIS A 137 -0.68 22.59 37.26
N PHE A 138 -0.57 21.31 37.65
CA PHE A 138 -0.57 20.91 39.05
C PHE A 138 0.65 21.46 39.81
N GLN A 139 1.85 21.39 39.21
CA GLN A 139 3.07 21.96 39.80
C GLN A 139 2.98 23.48 39.99
N LYS A 140 2.40 24.21 39.03
CA LYS A 140 2.18 25.67 39.16
C LYS A 140 1.16 26.01 40.24
N GLY A 141 0.15 25.18 40.45
CA GLY A 141 -0.82 25.33 41.54
C GLY A 141 -0.17 25.12 42.92
N LEU A 142 0.66 24.09 43.05
CA LEU A 142 1.38 23.80 44.31
C LEU A 142 2.41 24.87 44.69
N MET A 143 3.03 25.57 43.74
CA MET A 143 3.99 26.65 44.03
C MET A 143 3.35 27.98 44.45
N LYS A 144 2.01 28.09 44.41
CA LYS A 144 1.26 29.30 44.79
C LYS A 144 0.64 29.24 46.19
N ILE A 145 0.84 28.14 46.91
CA ILE A 145 0.40 27.91 48.29
C ILE A 145 1.64 27.93 49.18
#